data_AF-A0A7S3FWY9-F1
#
_entry.id   AF-A0A7S3FWY9-F1
#
_cell.length_a   1.000
_cell.length_b   1.000
_cell.length_c   1.000
_cell.angle_alpha   90.00
_cell.angle_beta   90.00
_cell.angle_gamma   90.00
#
_symmetry.space_group_name_H-M   'P 1'
#
loop_
_entity.id
_entity.type
_entity.pdbx_description
1 polymer ?
#
loop_
_entity_poly.entity_id
_entity_poly.type
_entity_poly.pdbx_seq_one_letter_code
_entity_poly.pdbx_strand_id
1 'polypeptide(L)'
;MEKSDLVADLIDFMLGSSSPRAQQRQEKRVTMGGTVQPPFQHLYSLVSFLIRMTHTSQMELEERLATHVSLKPGSQFEQHKSYFLSEEAYIMLTKTNILDTIIFDAKFAENKEFAQAMAHICYRNLKFSRKLAKKLLKCISFSSNDQVERHLAVIDCVSRVKDAFQIHRLEYLFGFGFLLNDKPTEDCPIRQYGLPMLQRQKGEEAFQILSPLDARQNDDALLNMLWKYKGRLDSFTLTCLQSLTELLTGDDDIAFYFAELPSPTYSQARYTDWIRPYFENQLEDTKKYPDGVGIKEKQ
;
A
#
# COMPACT_ATOMS: atom_id res chain seq x y z
N MET A 1 -11.44 -30.66 24.01
CA MET A 1 -11.26 -29.20 24.11
C MET A 1 -10.97 -28.71 22.71
N GLU A 2 -11.85 -27.92 22.12
CA GLU A 2 -11.54 -27.19 20.88
C GLU A 2 -10.27 -26.38 21.14
N LYS A 3 -9.26 -26.53 20.28
CA LYS A 3 -8.04 -25.74 20.40
C LYS A 3 -8.44 -24.28 20.16
N SER A 4 -8.51 -23.48 21.22
CA SER A 4 -8.71 -22.03 21.10
C SER A 4 -7.58 -21.48 20.25
N ASP A 5 -7.95 -20.82 19.16
CA ASP A 5 -7.03 -20.08 18.33
C ASP A 5 -7.00 -18.64 18.81
N LEU A 6 -5.95 -18.33 19.57
CA LEU A 6 -5.75 -17.02 20.16
C LEU A 6 -5.81 -15.90 19.13
N VAL A 7 -5.29 -16.09 17.91
CA VAL A 7 -5.29 -15.04 16.88
C VAL A 7 -6.73 -14.77 16.41
N ALA A 8 -7.48 -15.82 16.09
CA ALA A 8 -8.88 -15.69 15.72
C ALA A 8 -9.73 -15.12 16.86
N ASP A 9 -9.50 -15.54 18.10
CA ASP A 9 -10.21 -15.05 19.28
C ASP A 9 -9.97 -13.56 19.53
N LEU A 10 -8.72 -13.09 19.37
CA LEU A 10 -8.37 -11.67 19.49
C LEU A 10 -8.99 -10.82 18.36
N ILE A 11 -8.95 -11.30 17.11
CA ILE A 11 -9.58 -10.61 15.99
C ILE A 11 -11.09 -10.55 16.17
N ASP A 12 -11.70 -11.65 16.59
CA ASP A 12 -13.12 -11.75 16.89
C ASP A 12 -13.54 -10.74 17.97
N PHE A 13 -12.73 -10.62 19.03
CA PHE A 13 -12.92 -9.64 20.10
C PHE A 13 -12.84 -8.20 19.58
N MET A 14 -11.84 -7.87 18.75
CA MET A 14 -11.67 -6.53 18.19
C MET A 14 -12.79 -6.15 17.22
N LEU A 15 -13.26 -7.08 16.40
CA LEU A 15 -14.32 -6.84 15.41
C LEU A 15 -15.73 -6.81 16.03
N GLY A 16 -15.93 -7.41 17.21
CA GLY A 16 -17.21 -7.41 17.91
C GLY A 16 -18.35 -8.00 17.07
N SER A 17 -19.35 -7.19 16.75
CA SER A 17 -20.50 -7.57 15.91
C SER A 17 -20.17 -7.66 14.41
N SER A 18 -19.06 -7.05 13.97
CA SER A 18 -18.60 -7.10 12.58
C SER A 18 -17.75 -8.34 12.28
N SER A 19 -17.50 -9.17 13.29
CA SER A 19 -16.74 -10.41 13.15
C SER A 19 -17.52 -11.45 12.34
N PRO A 20 -16.86 -12.23 11.47
CA PRO A 20 -17.47 -13.38 10.81
C PRO A 20 -18.12 -14.38 11.78
N ARG A 21 -17.55 -14.56 12.99
CA ARG A 21 -18.15 -15.44 14.02
C ARG A 21 -19.44 -14.89 14.59
N ALA A 22 -19.59 -13.57 14.66
CA ALA A 22 -20.81 -12.95 15.15
C ALA A 22 -21.99 -13.19 14.19
N GLN A 23 -21.74 -13.30 12.88
CA GLN A 23 -22.77 -13.56 11.87
C GLN A 23 -23.36 -14.97 11.96
N GLN A 24 -22.60 -15.93 12.51
CA GLN A 24 -23.03 -17.32 12.65
C GLN A 24 -23.77 -17.59 13.97
N ARG A 25 -23.70 -16.68 14.94
CA ARG A 25 -24.39 -16.83 16.24
C ARG A 25 -25.80 -16.24 16.16
N GLN A 26 -26.78 -16.97 16.72
CA GLN A 26 -28.16 -16.49 16.84
C GLN A 26 -28.29 -15.34 17.87
N GLU A 27 -27.40 -15.28 18.85
CA GLU A 27 -27.41 -14.26 19.89
C GLU A 27 -26.71 -12.98 19.46
N LYS A 28 -27.38 -11.83 19.62
CA LYS A 28 -26.79 -10.52 19.36
C LYS A 28 -25.69 -10.25 20.39
N ARG A 29 -24.46 -10.07 19.90
CA ARG A 29 -23.34 -9.63 20.75
C ARG A 29 -23.56 -8.19 21.21
N VAL A 30 -23.24 -7.94 22.48
CA VAL A 30 -23.19 -6.59 23.03
C VAL A 30 -22.01 -5.86 22.39
N THR A 31 -22.28 -4.70 21.79
CA THR A 31 -21.23 -3.82 21.28
C THR A 31 -20.41 -3.28 22.45
N MET A 32 -19.11 -3.54 22.42
CA MET A 32 -18.15 -3.01 23.38
C MET A 32 -17.85 -1.54 23.04
N GLY A 33 -18.10 -0.64 23.98
CA GLY A 33 -17.95 0.80 23.78
C GLY A 33 -19.27 1.49 23.40
N GLY A 34 -19.42 2.74 23.82
CA GLY A 34 -20.52 3.61 23.40
C GLY A 34 -20.27 4.18 22.00
N THR A 35 -20.35 5.49 21.85
CA THR A 35 -20.02 6.17 20.57
C THR A 35 -18.52 6.17 20.25
N VAL A 36 -17.65 5.89 21.22
CA VAL A 36 -16.20 5.91 21.06
C VAL A 36 -15.68 4.47 21.00
N GLN A 37 -15.01 4.11 19.90
CA GLN A 37 -14.36 2.81 19.77
C GLN A 37 -13.23 2.65 20.79
N PRO A 38 -13.10 1.46 21.42
CA PRO A 38 -12.02 1.18 22.36
C PRO A 38 -10.64 1.29 21.68
N PRO A 39 -9.59 1.76 22.40
CA PRO A 39 -8.25 1.80 21.85
C PRO A 39 -7.64 0.39 21.82
N PHE A 40 -7.70 -0.29 20.67
CA PHE A 40 -7.17 -1.64 20.49
C PHE A 40 -5.71 -1.71 20.05
N GLN A 41 -4.96 -0.60 20.17
CA GLN A 41 -3.59 -0.49 19.62
C GLN A 41 -2.67 -1.63 20.06
N HIS A 42 -2.57 -1.90 21.37
CA HIS A 42 -1.73 -2.99 21.89
C HIS A 42 -2.19 -4.37 21.43
N LEU A 43 -3.49 -4.56 21.18
CA LEU A 43 -4.00 -5.81 20.63
C LEU A 43 -3.62 -5.97 19.16
N TYR A 44 -3.61 -4.89 18.37
CA TYR A 44 -3.12 -4.93 17.00
C TYR A 44 -1.63 -5.27 16.95
N SER A 45 -0.80 -4.67 17.81
CA SER A 45 0.63 -4.98 17.90
C SER A 45 0.85 -6.45 18.32
N LEU A 46 0.09 -6.95 19.30
CA LEU A 46 0.14 -8.36 19.71
C LEU A 46 -0.29 -9.31 18.57
N VAL A 47 -1.40 -9.02 17.88
CA VAL A 47 -1.87 -9.84 16.76
C VAL A 47 -0.85 -9.81 15.62
N SER A 48 -0.28 -8.66 15.31
CA SER A 48 0.79 -8.53 14.33
C SER A 48 2.01 -9.39 14.68
N PHE A 49 2.46 -9.30 15.93
CA PHE A 49 3.55 -10.12 16.43
C PHE A 49 3.25 -11.62 16.29
N LEU A 50 2.05 -12.06 16.70
CA LEU A 50 1.63 -13.45 16.61
C LEU A 50 1.58 -13.94 15.16
N ILE A 51 1.03 -13.15 14.23
CA ILE A 51 1.00 -13.47 12.80
C ILE A 51 2.42 -13.70 12.28
N ARG A 52 3.34 -12.80 12.61
CA ARG A 52 4.74 -12.87 12.15
C ARG A 52 5.57 -13.98 12.83
N MET A 53 5.02 -14.62 13.86
CA MET A 53 5.58 -15.82 14.49
C MET A 53 5.03 -17.13 13.87
N THR A 54 4.04 -17.01 12.98
CA THR A 54 3.40 -18.16 12.31
C THR A 54 3.80 -18.25 10.85
N HIS A 55 3.67 -19.44 10.26
CA HIS A 55 3.73 -19.67 8.82
C HIS A 55 2.31 -19.72 8.27
N THR A 56 2.08 -19.17 7.08
CA THR A 56 0.85 -19.42 6.35
C THR A 56 0.92 -20.78 5.65
N SER A 57 -0.23 -21.30 5.20
CA SER A 57 -0.29 -22.57 4.46
C SER A 57 0.46 -22.56 3.12
N GLN A 58 0.84 -21.38 2.62
CA GLN A 58 1.58 -21.20 1.36
C GLN A 58 3.11 -21.10 1.57
N MET A 59 3.57 -21.04 2.82
CA MET A 59 5.00 -20.92 3.16
C MET A 59 5.64 -22.30 3.33
N GLU A 60 6.88 -22.41 2.87
CA GLU A 60 7.71 -23.59 3.12
C GLU A 60 8.30 -23.50 4.53
N LEU A 61 8.33 -24.63 5.27
CA LEU A 61 8.76 -24.68 6.68
C LEU A 61 10.20 -24.22 6.92
N GLU A 62 11.05 -24.36 5.90
CA GLU A 62 12.46 -24.01 5.93
C GLU A 62 12.68 -22.53 5.54
N GLU A 63 11.69 -21.90 4.90
CA GLU A 63 11.78 -20.54 4.38
C GLU A 63 11.25 -19.53 5.41
N ARG A 64 12.17 -18.81 6.07
CA ARG A 64 11.81 -17.66 6.89
C ARG A 64 11.86 -16.38 6.09
N LEU A 65 10.68 -15.80 5.84
CA LEU A 65 10.56 -14.44 5.31
C LEU A 65 11.23 -13.41 6.23
N ALA A 66 11.72 -12.32 5.64
CA ALA A 66 12.26 -11.17 6.36
C ALA A 66 11.26 -10.51 7.34
N THR A 67 9.96 -10.74 7.14
CA THR A 67 8.90 -10.27 8.04
C THR A 67 8.79 -11.10 9.32
N HIS A 68 9.36 -12.31 9.38
CA HIS A 68 9.28 -13.14 10.58
C HIS A 68 9.95 -12.46 11.77
N VAL A 69 9.36 -12.62 12.95
CA VAL A 69 10.00 -12.21 14.18
C VAL A 69 11.10 -13.22 14.53
N SER A 70 12.29 -12.73 14.85
CA SER A 70 13.40 -13.53 15.37
C SER A 70 13.55 -13.28 16.85
N LEU A 71 13.07 -14.19 17.69
CA LEU A 71 13.28 -14.16 19.12
C LEU A 71 14.64 -14.78 19.45
N LYS A 72 15.42 -14.13 20.32
CA LYS A 72 16.64 -14.75 20.85
C LYS A 72 16.22 -15.97 21.68
N PRO A 73 16.79 -17.16 21.44
CA PRO A 73 16.48 -18.33 22.25
C PRO A 73 16.89 -18.06 23.69
N GLY A 74 16.01 -18.38 24.65
CA GLY A 74 16.27 -18.22 26.07
C GLY A 74 17.28 -19.23 26.60
N SER A 75 17.50 -20.33 25.88
CA SER A 75 18.53 -21.32 26.18
C SER A 75 19.14 -21.92 24.91
N GLN A 76 20.34 -22.49 25.02
CA GLN A 76 21.01 -23.19 23.92
C GLN A 76 20.27 -24.45 23.43
N PHE A 77 19.30 -24.93 24.22
CA PHE A 77 18.50 -26.13 23.91
C PHE A 77 17.13 -25.78 23.30
N GLU A 78 16.80 -24.48 23.21
CA GLU A 78 15.52 -24.05 22.68
C GLU A 78 15.55 -24.05 21.15
N GLN A 79 14.90 -25.04 20.55
CA GLN A 79 14.70 -25.09 19.11
C GLN A 79 13.56 -24.13 18.72
N HIS A 80 13.76 -23.35 17.65
CA HIS A 80 12.71 -22.53 17.08
C HIS A 80 11.56 -23.41 16.60
N LYS A 81 10.44 -23.37 17.33
CA LYS A 81 9.20 -24.00 16.90
C LYS A 81 8.53 -23.11 15.86
N SER A 82 8.32 -23.65 14.66
CA SER A 82 7.47 -23.03 13.65
C SER A 82 6.01 -23.37 13.96
N TYR A 83 5.19 -22.35 14.09
CA TYR A 83 3.74 -22.50 14.24
C TYR A 83 3.06 -22.20 12.92
N PHE A 84 1.91 -22.81 12.65
CA PHE A 84 1.08 -22.46 11.50
C PHE A 84 -0.06 -21.56 11.94
N LEU A 85 -0.36 -20.56 11.12
CA LEU A 85 -1.54 -19.74 11.28
C LEU A 85 -2.76 -20.62 11.01
N SER A 86 -3.75 -20.57 11.91
CA SER A 86 -4.97 -21.35 11.69
C SER A 86 -5.70 -20.86 10.45
N GLU A 87 -6.46 -21.75 9.82
CA GLU A 87 -7.32 -21.40 8.69
C GLU A 87 -8.36 -20.35 9.08
N GLU A 88 -8.89 -20.42 10.30
CA GLU A 88 -9.88 -19.47 10.78
C GLU A 88 -9.30 -18.07 10.97
N ALA A 89 -8.15 -17.94 11.63
CA ALA A 89 -7.44 -16.67 11.76
C ALA A 89 -7.10 -16.09 10.39
N TYR A 90 -6.64 -16.93 9.47
CA TYR A 90 -6.35 -16.51 8.10
C TYR A 90 -7.59 -15.98 7.36
N ILE A 91 -8.74 -16.66 7.48
CA ILE A 91 -10.00 -16.19 6.90
C ILE A 91 -10.39 -14.84 7.50
N MET A 92 -10.29 -14.66 8.82
CA MET A 92 -10.63 -13.40 9.47
C MET A 92 -9.71 -12.25 9.03
N LEU A 93 -8.39 -12.50 8.99
CA LEU A 93 -7.38 -11.52 8.59
C LEU A 93 -7.53 -11.04 7.15
N THR A 94 -8.04 -11.90 6.28
CA THR A 94 -8.24 -11.58 4.86
C THR A 94 -9.60 -10.92 4.55
N LYS A 95 -10.47 -10.71 5.55
CA LYS A 95 -11.73 -9.96 5.36
C LYS A 95 -11.49 -8.46 5.22
N THR A 96 -12.43 -7.75 4.60
CA THR A 96 -12.36 -6.28 4.45
C THR A 96 -12.46 -5.58 5.79
N ASN A 97 -13.28 -6.10 6.70
CA ASN A 97 -13.63 -5.41 7.94
C ASN A 97 -12.42 -5.18 8.84
N ILE A 98 -11.50 -6.14 8.92
CA ILE A 98 -10.28 -6.00 9.72
C ILE A 98 -9.30 -5.01 9.09
N LEU A 99 -9.17 -5.04 7.76
CA LEU A 99 -8.40 -4.03 7.04
C LEU A 99 -8.99 -2.65 7.29
N ASP A 100 -10.32 -2.53 7.25
CA ASP A 100 -10.97 -1.26 7.46
C ASP A 100 -10.78 -0.77 8.92
N THR A 101 -10.82 -1.68 9.89
CA THR A 101 -10.65 -1.31 11.30
C THR A 101 -9.21 -0.91 11.60
N ILE A 102 -8.21 -1.58 11.02
CA ILE A 102 -6.81 -1.32 11.35
C ILE A 102 -6.21 -0.20 10.48
N ILE A 103 -6.51 -0.18 9.18
CA ILE A 103 -5.94 0.80 8.24
C ILE A 103 -6.61 2.16 8.39
N PHE A 104 -7.91 2.23 8.72
CA PHE A 104 -8.60 3.52 8.91
C PHE A 104 -8.63 4.01 10.37
N ASP A 105 -8.11 3.26 11.34
CA ASP A 105 -8.01 3.78 12.71
C ASP A 105 -6.86 4.79 12.82
N ALA A 106 -7.22 6.06 12.66
CA ALA A 106 -6.32 7.21 12.79
C ALA A 106 -5.61 7.28 14.16
N LYS A 107 -6.01 6.49 15.16
CA LYS A 107 -5.32 6.41 16.45
C LYS A 107 -4.13 5.47 16.41
N PHE A 108 -4.07 4.50 15.50
CA PHE A 108 -2.97 3.54 15.47
C PHE A 108 -1.70 4.17 14.89
N ALA A 109 -0.76 4.52 15.78
CA ALA A 109 0.51 5.15 15.42
C ALA A 109 1.56 4.11 14.95
N GLU A 110 1.51 2.88 15.47
CA GLU A 110 2.51 1.83 15.23
C GLU A 110 2.29 1.06 13.92
N ASN A 111 2.17 1.78 12.79
CA ASN A 111 1.87 1.18 11.49
C ASN A 111 2.93 0.21 10.98
N LYS A 112 4.18 0.33 11.44
CA LYS A 112 5.29 -0.50 10.97
C LYS A 112 5.09 -1.98 11.29
N GLU A 113 4.69 -2.32 12.51
CA GLU A 113 4.51 -3.72 12.87
C GLU A 113 3.38 -4.34 12.06
N PHE A 114 2.25 -3.64 11.96
CA PHE A 114 1.12 -4.11 11.20
C PHE A 114 1.40 -4.21 9.70
N ALA A 115 2.14 -3.25 9.13
CA ALA A 115 2.62 -3.30 7.75
C ALA A 115 3.43 -4.58 7.48
N GLN A 116 4.30 -4.98 8.41
CA GLN A 116 5.06 -6.23 8.34
C GLN A 116 4.16 -7.46 8.43
N ALA A 117 3.11 -7.46 9.26
CA ALA A 117 2.13 -8.54 9.31
C ALA A 117 1.30 -8.64 8.01
N MET A 118 0.91 -7.51 7.40
CA MET A 118 0.20 -7.52 6.12
C MET A 118 1.08 -8.02 4.98
N ALA A 119 2.35 -7.60 4.95
CA ALA A 119 3.35 -8.12 4.02
C ALA A 119 3.54 -9.63 4.20
N HIS A 120 3.58 -10.12 5.44
CA HIS A 120 3.65 -11.53 5.77
C HIS A 120 2.45 -12.34 5.19
N ILE A 121 1.22 -11.84 5.31
CA ILE A 121 0.02 -12.50 4.75
C ILE A 121 -0.06 -12.40 3.22
N CYS A 122 0.58 -11.39 2.63
CA CYS A 122 0.64 -11.21 1.17
C CYS A 122 1.54 -12.22 0.44
N TYR A 123 2.46 -12.88 1.15
CA TYR A 123 3.36 -13.86 0.55
C TYR A 123 2.58 -14.98 -0.14
N ARG A 124 2.85 -15.18 -1.43
CA ARG A 124 2.18 -16.12 -2.34
C ARG A 124 0.64 -16.01 -2.34
N ASN A 125 0.09 -14.83 -1.99
CA ASN A 125 -1.35 -14.62 -1.84
C ASN A 125 -1.87 -13.45 -2.69
N LEU A 126 -1.92 -13.66 -4.00
CA LEU A 126 -2.32 -12.63 -4.97
C LEU A 126 -3.72 -12.04 -4.71
N LYS A 127 -4.69 -12.87 -4.29
CA LYS A 127 -6.06 -12.42 -4.02
C LYS A 127 -6.11 -11.39 -2.89
N PHE A 128 -5.39 -11.65 -1.80
CA PHE A 128 -5.31 -10.71 -0.69
C PHE A 128 -4.50 -9.47 -1.06
N SER A 129 -3.36 -9.63 -1.76
CA SER A 129 -2.57 -8.48 -2.21
C SER A 129 -3.36 -7.52 -3.08
N ARG A 130 -4.16 -8.04 -4.03
CA ARG A 130 -5.07 -7.23 -4.86
C ARG A 130 -6.07 -6.43 -4.02
N LYS A 131 -6.68 -7.09 -3.03
CA LYS A 131 -7.68 -6.49 -2.14
C LYS A 131 -7.07 -5.41 -1.24
N LEU A 132 -5.90 -5.69 -0.69
CA LEU A 132 -5.14 -4.76 0.13
C LEU A 132 -4.72 -3.53 -0.68
N ALA A 133 -4.16 -3.72 -1.88
CA ALA A 133 -3.75 -2.64 -2.76
C ALA A 133 -4.93 -1.72 -3.13
N LYS A 134 -6.09 -2.28 -3.50
CA LYS A 134 -7.30 -1.49 -3.79
C LYS A 134 -7.73 -0.66 -2.59
N LYS A 135 -7.70 -1.24 -1.39
CA LYS A 135 -8.03 -0.52 -0.16
C LYS A 135 -7.03 0.59 0.13
N LEU A 136 -5.72 0.32 0.04
CA LEU A 136 -4.67 1.31 0.29
C LEU A 136 -4.76 2.50 -0.67
N LEU A 137 -4.94 2.28 -1.97
CA LEU A 137 -5.08 3.37 -2.94
C LEU A 137 -6.29 4.25 -2.64
N LYS A 138 -7.43 3.63 -2.32
CA LYS A 138 -8.62 4.35 -1.87
C LYS A 138 -8.35 5.13 -0.59
N CYS A 139 -7.60 4.59 0.37
CA CYS A 139 -7.25 5.33 1.58
C CYS A 139 -6.43 6.56 1.22
N ILE A 140 -5.36 6.39 0.43
CA ILE A 140 -4.46 7.47 0.05
C ILE A 140 -5.19 8.60 -0.69
N SER A 141 -6.14 8.26 -1.57
CA SER A 141 -6.91 9.26 -2.31
C SER A 141 -7.82 10.13 -1.44
N PHE A 142 -8.25 9.63 -0.27
CA PHE A 142 -9.17 10.33 0.64
C PHE A 142 -8.53 10.79 1.96
N SER A 143 -7.24 10.50 2.17
CA SER A 143 -6.51 10.77 3.41
C SER A 143 -5.89 12.17 3.44
N SER A 144 -5.72 12.74 4.64
CA SER A 144 -4.88 13.92 4.87
C SER A 144 -3.39 13.56 4.83
N ASN A 145 -2.50 14.54 4.71
CA ASN A 145 -1.06 14.30 4.57
C ASN A 145 -0.49 13.41 5.71
N ASP A 146 -0.84 13.70 6.97
CA ASP A 146 -0.39 12.92 8.14
C ASP A 146 -0.84 11.44 8.13
N GLN A 147 -1.94 11.13 7.44
CA GLN A 147 -2.45 9.76 7.31
C GLN A 147 -1.83 9.04 6.11
N VAL A 148 -1.39 9.78 5.09
CA VAL A 148 -0.79 9.21 3.88
C VAL A 148 0.52 8.49 4.20
N GLU A 149 1.39 9.04 5.06
CA GLU A 149 2.63 8.39 5.51
C GLU A 149 2.40 6.98 6.05
N ARG A 150 1.29 6.79 6.77
CA ARG A 150 0.94 5.51 7.39
C ARG A 150 0.58 4.46 6.33
N HIS A 151 -0.17 4.87 5.32
CA HIS A 151 -0.51 3.99 4.21
C HIS A 151 0.72 3.69 3.35
N LEU A 152 1.60 4.67 3.16
CA LEU A 152 2.87 4.50 2.45
C LEU A 152 3.80 3.51 3.16
N ALA A 153 3.84 3.48 4.49
CA ALA A 153 4.58 2.45 5.25
C ALA A 153 4.08 1.03 4.97
N VAL A 154 2.76 0.84 4.78
CA VAL A 154 2.20 -0.45 4.37
C VAL A 154 2.58 -0.79 2.93
N ILE A 155 2.52 0.19 2.02
CA ILE A 155 2.96 0.04 0.63
C ILE A 155 4.42 -0.39 0.55
N ASP A 156 5.31 0.25 1.32
CA ASP A 156 6.74 -0.10 1.37
C ASP A 156 6.94 -1.56 1.75
N CYS A 157 6.34 -2.00 2.86
CA CYS A 157 6.48 -3.39 3.32
C CYS A 157 5.90 -4.41 2.32
N VAL A 158 4.73 -4.13 1.75
CA VAL A 158 4.03 -5.05 0.83
C VAL A 158 4.73 -5.14 -0.53
N SER A 159 5.32 -4.04 -1.00
CA SER A 159 6.04 -3.98 -2.29
C SER A 159 7.35 -4.78 -2.25
N ARG A 160 7.98 -4.87 -1.06
CA ARG A 160 9.23 -5.61 -0.83
C ARG A 160 9.07 -7.11 -0.63
N VAL A 161 7.84 -7.63 -0.63
CA VAL A 161 7.61 -9.08 -0.50
C VAL A 161 8.19 -9.78 -1.74
N LYS A 162 9.24 -10.58 -1.53
CA LYS A 162 9.91 -11.37 -2.56
C LYS A 162 9.18 -12.70 -2.77
N ASP A 163 8.34 -12.76 -3.79
CA ASP A 163 7.69 -13.99 -4.27
C ASP A 163 7.33 -13.86 -5.76
N ALA A 164 6.72 -14.90 -6.33
CA ALA A 164 6.30 -14.93 -7.75
C ALA A 164 5.29 -13.82 -8.17
N PHE A 165 4.70 -13.11 -7.21
CA PHE A 165 3.69 -12.08 -7.41
C PHE A 165 4.19 -10.66 -7.09
N GLN A 166 5.49 -10.45 -6.86
CA GLN A 166 6.03 -9.12 -6.55
C GLN A 166 5.66 -8.09 -7.62
N ILE A 167 5.90 -8.39 -8.91
CA ILE A 167 5.57 -7.47 -10.01
C ILE A 167 4.08 -7.14 -10.05
N HIS A 168 3.20 -8.13 -9.87
CA HIS A 168 1.76 -7.89 -9.84
C HIS A 168 1.36 -6.93 -8.70
N ARG A 169 2.02 -7.01 -7.55
CA ARG A 169 1.80 -6.06 -6.45
C ARG A 169 2.25 -4.65 -6.81
N LEU A 170 3.39 -4.51 -7.48
CA LEU A 170 3.87 -3.22 -7.97
C LEU A 170 2.89 -2.62 -8.99
N GLU A 171 2.40 -3.40 -9.94
CA GLU A 171 1.39 -2.95 -10.91
C GLU A 171 0.07 -2.55 -10.23
N TYR A 172 -0.37 -3.28 -9.21
CA TYR A 172 -1.57 -2.93 -8.45
C TYR A 172 -1.42 -1.58 -7.73
N LEU A 173 -0.28 -1.34 -7.09
CA LEU A 173 -0.05 -0.14 -6.26
C LEU A 173 0.39 1.07 -7.07
N PHE A 174 1.38 0.89 -7.94
CA PHE A 174 2.02 1.98 -8.69
C PHE A 174 1.48 2.14 -10.11
N GLY A 175 0.74 1.15 -10.60
CA GLY A 175 0.21 1.13 -11.95
C GLY A 175 1.26 0.75 -12.99
N PHE A 176 0.78 0.47 -14.19
CA PHE A 176 1.60 0.19 -15.36
C PHE A 176 1.25 1.16 -16.49
N GLY A 177 2.19 1.38 -17.41
CA GLY A 177 1.96 2.25 -18.55
C GLY A 177 1.01 1.64 -19.56
N PHE A 178 -0.08 2.34 -19.87
CA PHE A 178 -1.04 1.96 -20.90
C PHE A 178 -1.17 3.06 -21.96
N LEU A 179 -1.14 2.68 -23.23
CA LEU A 179 -1.33 3.60 -24.36
C LEU A 179 -2.81 3.95 -24.51
N LEU A 180 -3.18 5.19 -24.15
CA LEU A 180 -4.58 5.68 -24.15
C LEU A 180 -5.25 5.68 -25.54
N ASN A 181 -4.47 5.94 -26.60
CA ASN A 181 -5.00 6.35 -27.91
C ASN A 181 -4.87 5.30 -29.01
N ASP A 182 -4.83 4.00 -28.68
CA ASP A 182 -4.72 2.95 -29.69
C ASP A 182 -6.10 2.50 -30.22
N LYS A 183 -6.91 3.47 -30.68
CA LYS A 183 -8.15 3.18 -31.43
C LYS A 183 -7.93 3.56 -32.90
N PRO A 184 -7.92 2.59 -33.83
CA PRO A 184 -7.91 2.90 -35.25
C PRO A 184 -9.17 3.72 -35.58
N THR A 185 -8.98 4.86 -36.25
CA THR A 185 -10.08 5.70 -36.75
C THR A 185 -10.41 5.28 -38.18
N GLU A 186 -11.65 5.44 -38.63
CA GLU A 186 -12.09 5.01 -39.98
C GLU A 186 -11.27 5.65 -41.10
N ASP A 187 -10.77 6.88 -40.91
CA ASP A 187 -9.94 7.60 -41.88
C ASP A 187 -8.46 7.18 -41.88
N CYS A 188 -8.02 6.40 -40.90
CA CYS A 188 -6.64 5.91 -40.82
C CYS A 188 -6.58 4.52 -40.17
N PRO A 189 -6.75 3.46 -40.99
CA PRO A 189 -6.75 2.08 -40.49
C PRO A 189 -5.37 1.58 -40.08
N ILE A 190 -4.30 2.33 -40.43
CA ILE A 190 -2.91 1.99 -40.09
C ILE A 190 -2.46 2.88 -38.95
N ARG A 191 -1.97 2.25 -37.87
CA ARG A 191 -1.36 2.94 -36.72
C ARG A 191 -0.27 3.88 -37.21
N GLN A 192 -0.44 5.18 -36.99
CA GLN A 192 0.57 6.17 -37.33
C GLN A 192 1.56 6.28 -36.18
N TYR A 193 2.83 6.03 -36.46
CA TYR A 193 3.94 6.16 -35.52
C TYR A 193 4.79 7.40 -35.88
N GLY A 194 5.48 7.98 -34.89
CA GLY A 194 6.49 9.02 -35.12
C GLY A 194 5.96 10.46 -35.19
N LEU A 195 6.60 11.28 -36.03
CA LEU A 195 6.37 12.74 -36.13
C LEU A 195 4.90 13.20 -36.26
N PRO A 196 4.02 12.48 -36.99
CA PRO A 196 2.60 12.85 -37.10
C PRO A 196 1.81 12.74 -35.78
N MET A 197 2.20 11.85 -34.86
CA MET A 197 1.61 11.79 -33.50
C MET A 197 1.99 13.01 -32.67
N LEU A 198 3.28 13.36 -32.67
CA LEU A 198 3.84 14.48 -31.90
C LEU A 198 3.18 15.83 -32.25
N GLN A 199 2.77 16.03 -33.50
CA GLN A 199 2.12 17.27 -33.94
C GLN A 199 0.66 17.39 -33.49
N ARG A 200 -0.02 16.27 -33.21
CA ARG A 200 -1.40 16.25 -32.69
C ARG A 200 -1.45 16.36 -31.16
N GLN A 201 -0.36 16.07 -30.46
CA GLN A 201 -0.32 15.89 -29.01
C GLN A 201 0.38 17.03 -28.27
N LYS A 202 0.07 18.28 -28.64
CA LYS A 202 0.38 19.44 -27.78
C LYS A 202 -0.57 19.43 -26.58
N GLY A 203 -0.41 18.48 -25.65
CA GLY A 203 -1.09 18.47 -24.37
C GLY A 203 -1.74 17.16 -23.92
N GLU A 204 -1.66 16.07 -24.69
CA GLU A 204 -2.27 14.80 -24.30
C GLU A 204 -1.24 13.76 -23.88
N GLU A 205 -1.56 13.08 -22.78
CA GLU A 205 -0.79 12.03 -22.11
C GLU A 205 -0.44 10.92 -23.10
N ALA A 206 0.84 10.52 -23.12
CA ALA A 206 1.30 9.46 -24.03
C ALA A 206 0.90 8.09 -23.53
N PHE A 207 1.21 7.89 -22.25
CA PHE A 207 0.86 6.72 -21.48
C PHE A 207 0.09 7.20 -20.27
N GLN A 208 -1.05 6.58 -20.02
CA GLN A 208 -1.70 6.69 -18.73
C GLN A 208 -1.14 5.62 -17.83
N ILE A 209 -0.71 5.99 -16.63
CA ILE A 209 -0.38 4.99 -15.64
C ILE A 209 -1.68 4.56 -14.97
N LEU A 210 -2.07 3.32 -15.22
CA LEU A 210 -3.32 2.77 -14.71
C LEU A 210 -3.03 1.63 -13.76
N SER A 211 -3.83 1.54 -12.71
CA SER A 211 -3.86 0.34 -11.87
C SER A 211 -4.79 -0.69 -12.54
N PRO A 212 -4.45 -1.99 -12.52
CA PRO A 212 -5.36 -3.07 -12.93
C PRO A 212 -6.60 -3.20 -12.00
N LEU A 213 -6.68 -2.40 -10.93
CA LEU A 213 -7.63 -2.57 -9.83
C LEU A 213 -9.05 -2.04 -10.05
N ASP A 214 -9.39 -1.69 -11.30
CA ASP A 214 -10.69 -1.25 -11.84
C ASP A 214 -10.71 0.25 -12.20
N ALA A 215 -10.56 0.55 -13.50
CA ALA A 215 -10.43 1.91 -14.05
C ALA A 215 -11.67 2.80 -13.90
N ARG A 216 -12.78 2.27 -13.36
CA ARG A 216 -14.07 2.98 -13.28
C ARG A 216 -14.29 3.75 -11.97
N GLN A 217 -13.51 3.47 -10.92
CA GLN A 217 -13.84 3.91 -9.54
C GLN A 217 -12.88 4.94 -8.92
N ASN A 218 -12.08 5.67 -9.70
CA ASN A 218 -11.03 6.56 -9.16
C ASN A 218 -10.01 5.83 -8.27
N ASP A 219 -9.83 4.52 -8.44
CA ASP A 219 -8.70 3.77 -7.87
C ASP A 219 -7.46 4.05 -8.73
N ASP A 220 -7.07 5.33 -8.79
CA ASP A 220 -5.88 5.76 -9.52
C ASP A 220 -4.65 5.11 -8.89
N ALA A 221 -3.78 4.58 -9.75
CA ALA A 221 -2.46 4.15 -9.34
C ALA A 221 -1.72 5.29 -8.63
N LEU A 222 -0.86 4.97 -7.66
CA LEU A 222 -0.15 5.98 -6.88
C LEU A 222 0.66 6.95 -7.77
N LEU A 223 1.25 6.44 -8.85
CA LEU A 223 2.00 7.27 -9.80
C LEU A 223 1.09 8.20 -10.61
N ASN A 224 -0.12 7.75 -10.95
CA ASN A 224 -1.09 8.63 -11.59
C ASN A 224 -1.53 9.75 -10.64
N MET A 225 -1.75 9.45 -9.37
CA MET A 225 -2.05 10.45 -8.34
C MET A 225 -0.92 11.46 -8.20
N LEU A 226 0.33 11.00 -8.11
CA LEU A 226 1.52 11.86 -8.06
C LEU A 226 1.60 12.82 -9.25
N TRP A 227 1.40 12.28 -10.46
CA TRP A 227 1.44 13.08 -11.68
C TRP A 227 0.31 14.13 -11.74
N LYS A 228 -0.90 13.77 -11.30
CA LYS A 228 -2.05 14.68 -11.26
C LYS A 228 -1.93 15.78 -10.20
N TYR A 229 -1.27 15.48 -9.08
CA TYR A 229 -1.20 16.37 -7.91
C TYR A 229 0.05 17.24 -7.83
N LYS A 230 1.08 16.98 -8.64
CA LYS A 230 2.26 17.86 -8.73
C LYS A 230 1.83 19.31 -9.04
N GLY A 231 2.31 20.27 -8.24
CA GLY A 231 1.95 21.69 -8.37
C GLY A 231 0.54 22.07 -7.89
N ARG A 232 -0.23 21.13 -7.32
CA ARG A 232 -1.53 21.39 -6.68
C ARG A 232 -1.51 21.03 -5.19
N LEU A 233 -0.95 19.87 -4.87
CA LEU A 233 -0.81 19.35 -3.51
C LEU A 233 0.66 18.98 -3.27
N ASP A 234 1.52 19.99 -3.19
CA ASP A 234 2.97 19.77 -3.13
C ASP A 234 3.39 19.04 -1.85
N SER A 235 2.80 19.33 -0.70
CA SER A 235 3.11 18.59 0.54
C SER A 235 2.80 17.09 0.40
N PHE A 236 1.67 16.73 -0.20
CA PHE A 236 1.33 15.33 -0.47
C PHE A 236 2.31 14.69 -1.46
N THR A 237 2.62 15.42 -2.54
CA THR A 237 3.52 14.97 -3.61
C THR A 237 4.92 14.70 -3.07
N LEU A 238 5.44 15.61 -2.24
CA LEU A 238 6.74 15.48 -1.57
C LEU A 238 6.78 14.28 -0.61
N THR A 239 5.78 14.11 0.24
CA THR A 239 5.68 12.94 1.15
C THR A 239 5.70 11.62 0.38
N CYS A 240 4.91 11.54 -0.69
CA CYS A 240 4.84 10.35 -1.54
C CYS A 240 6.16 10.10 -2.30
N LEU A 241 6.80 11.15 -2.83
CA LEU A 241 8.09 11.04 -3.51
C LEU A 241 9.24 10.67 -2.55
N GLN A 242 9.21 11.15 -1.32
CA GLN A 242 10.18 10.75 -0.29
C GLN A 242 10.06 9.25 -0.03
N SER A 243 8.86 8.76 0.30
CA SER A 243 8.63 7.33 0.52
C SER A 243 8.97 6.48 -0.71
N LEU A 244 8.66 6.99 -1.91
CA LEU A 244 9.04 6.32 -3.15
C LEU A 244 10.56 6.20 -3.30
N THR A 245 11.31 7.24 -2.98
CA THR A 245 12.78 7.24 -3.06
C THR A 245 13.38 6.25 -2.06
N GLU A 246 12.84 6.18 -0.84
CA GLU A 246 13.23 5.19 0.17
C GLU A 246 12.93 3.75 -0.30
N LEU A 247 11.81 3.55 -1.00
CA LEU A 247 11.47 2.27 -1.62
C LEU A 247 12.50 1.87 -2.68
N LEU A 248 12.79 2.79 -3.62
CA LEU A 248 13.70 2.55 -4.75
C LEU A 248 15.14 2.33 -4.32
N THR A 249 15.60 3.02 -3.29
CA THR A 249 16.98 2.88 -2.76
C THR A 249 17.19 1.59 -1.97
N GLY A 250 16.10 0.94 -1.52
CA GLY A 250 16.19 -0.26 -0.70
C GLY A 250 15.94 -1.58 -1.42
N ASP A 251 15.57 -1.59 -2.71
CA ASP A 251 15.28 -2.81 -3.46
C ASP A 251 15.52 -2.62 -4.97
N ASP A 252 16.55 -3.28 -5.50
CA ASP A 252 16.98 -3.15 -6.90
C ASP A 252 15.91 -3.63 -7.90
N ASP A 253 15.12 -4.65 -7.57
CA ASP A 253 14.08 -5.16 -8.47
C ASP A 253 12.95 -4.15 -8.61
N ILE A 254 12.63 -3.43 -7.53
CA ILE A 254 11.66 -2.34 -7.56
C ILE A 254 12.27 -1.17 -8.34
N ALA A 255 13.53 -0.82 -8.10
CA ALA A 255 14.21 0.23 -8.86
C ALA A 255 14.20 -0.05 -10.37
N PHE A 256 14.45 -1.30 -10.75
CA PHE A 256 14.39 -1.77 -12.14
C PHE A 256 12.99 -1.61 -12.74
N TYR A 257 11.95 -2.06 -12.04
CA TYR A 257 10.55 -1.86 -12.46
C TYR A 257 10.25 -0.40 -12.78
N PHE A 258 10.68 0.53 -11.91
CA PHE A 258 10.45 1.96 -12.10
C PHE A 258 11.28 2.59 -13.23
N ALA A 259 12.47 2.05 -13.50
CA ALA A 259 13.32 2.51 -14.60
C ALA A 259 12.71 2.17 -15.97
N GLU A 260 11.90 1.12 -16.05
CA GLU A 260 11.22 0.67 -17.27
C GLU A 260 9.85 1.34 -17.51
N LEU A 261 9.30 2.04 -16.51
CA LEU A 261 8.01 2.70 -16.66
C LEU A 261 8.04 3.80 -17.74
N PRO A 262 7.09 3.79 -18.69
CA PRO A 262 7.07 4.78 -19.76
C PRO A 262 6.67 6.15 -19.22
N SER A 263 7.08 7.19 -19.93
CA SER A 263 6.75 8.56 -19.54
C SER A 263 5.25 8.86 -19.61
N PRO A 264 4.70 9.67 -18.68
CA PRO A 264 3.34 10.16 -18.78
C PRO A 264 3.17 11.17 -19.94
N THR A 265 4.26 11.66 -20.53
CA THR A 265 4.24 12.67 -21.61
C THR A 265 5.18 12.31 -22.75
N TYR A 266 4.88 12.79 -23.96
CA TYR A 266 5.77 12.62 -25.13
C TYR A 266 7.10 13.36 -25.03
N SER A 267 7.25 14.31 -24.09
CA SER A 267 8.45 15.12 -23.92
C SER A 267 9.52 14.48 -23.05
N GLN A 268 9.28 13.28 -22.53
CA GLN A 268 10.14 12.59 -21.57
C GLN A 268 10.31 11.14 -21.99
N ALA A 269 11.43 10.51 -21.62
CA ALA A 269 11.72 9.14 -21.99
C ALA A 269 11.14 8.14 -20.98
N ARG A 270 11.16 8.50 -19.69
CA ARG A 270 10.73 7.64 -18.57
C ARG A 270 9.73 8.35 -17.69
N TYR A 271 9.02 7.58 -16.85
CA TYR A 271 8.14 8.17 -15.84
C TYR A 271 8.90 9.05 -14.86
N THR A 272 10.11 8.67 -14.46
CA THR A 272 10.85 9.36 -13.39
C THR A 272 11.50 10.68 -13.83
N ASP A 273 11.52 10.99 -15.14
CA ASP A 273 12.23 12.15 -15.69
C ASP A 273 11.70 13.50 -15.19
N TRP A 274 10.44 13.58 -14.77
CA TRP A 274 9.87 14.82 -14.24
C TRP A 274 10.24 15.10 -12.78
N ILE A 275 10.68 14.09 -12.03
CA ILE A 275 10.86 14.17 -10.57
C ILE A 275 11.98 15.15 -10.21
N ARG A 276 13.13 15.06 -10.90
CA ARG A 276 14.25 15.96 -10.64
C ARG A 276 13.95 17.43 -10.97
N PRO A 277 13.43 17.77 -12.17
CA PRO A 277 12.99 19.14 -12.46
C PRO A 277 11.96 19.67 -11.45
N TYR A 278 11.06 18.80 -10.97
CA TYR A 278 10.10 19.17 -9.93
C TYR A 278 10.79 19.59 -8.62
N PHE A 279 11.76 18.81 -8.13
CA PHE A 279 12.52 19.17 -6.93
C PHE A 279 13.34 20.46 -7.09
N GLU A 280 13.98 20.64 -8.25
CA GLU A 280 14.75 21.85 -8.55
C GLU A 280 13.85 23.10 -8.49
N ASN A 281 12.65 23.05 -9.07
CA ASN A 281 11.66 24.13 -8.98
C ASN A 281 11.20 24.41 -7.55
N GLN A 282 10.91 23.35 -6.77
CA GLN A 282 10.48 23.50 -5.37
C GLN A 282 11.57 24.14 -4.49
N LEU A 283 12.84 23.79 -4.74
CA LEU A 283 13.98 24.40 -4.06
C LEU A 283 14.14 25.87 -4.43
N GLU A 284 13.94 26.24 -5.69
CA GLU A 284 13.94 27.65 -6.11
C GLU A 284 12.81 28.44 -5.48
N ASP A 285 11.60 27.89 -5.43
CA ASP A 285 10.45 28.56 -4.83
C ASP A 285 10.62 28.74 -3.32
N THR A 286 11.20 27.75 -2.63
CA THR A 286 11.57 27.89 -1.21
C THR A 286 12.59 29.00 -0.99
N LYS A 287 13.57 29.17 -1.90
CA LYS A 287 14.55 30.26 -1.83
C LYS A 287 13.95 31.64 -2.08
N LYS A 288 12.88 31.74 -2.88
CA LYS A 288 12.18 33.02 -3.15
C LYS A 288 11.39 33.52 -1.93
N TYR A 289 10.94 32.62 -1.07
CA TYR A 289 10.12 32.94 0.10
C TYR A 289 10.70 32.39 1.42
N PRO A 290 11.89 32.87 1.85
CA PRO A 290 12.56 32.36 3.05
C PRO A 290 11.77 32.64 4.35
N ASP A 291 10.93 33.67 4.38
CA ASP A 291 10.23 34.15 5.59
C ASP A 291 8.81 33.56 5.76
N GLY A 292 8.44 32.51 5.02
CA GLY A 292 7.12 31.88 5.09
C GLY A 292 6.80 31.16 6.42
N VAL A 293 7.78 30.97 7.30
CA VAL A 293 7.60 30.45 8.67
C VAL A 293 7.56 31.62 9.67
N GLY A 294 6.77 32.64 9.35
CA GLY A 294 6.42 33.72 10.27
C GLY A 294 5.06 33.43 10.89
N ILE A 295 5.03 32.61 11.95
CA ILE A 295 3.91 32.64 12.91
C ILE A 295 3.86 34.08 13.41
N LYS A 296 2.90 34.87 12.91
CA LYS A 296 2.48 36.09 13.60
C LYS A 296 1.83 35.63 14.89
N GLU A 297 2.63 35.52 15.95
CA GLU A 297 2.14 35.57 17.31
C GLU A 297 1.35 36.88 17.43
N LYS A 298 0.02 36.75 17.46
CA LYS A 298 -0.84 37.85 17.89
C LYS A 298 -0.61 37.98 19.40
N GLN A 299 0.14 39.01 19.78
CA GLN A 299 0.04 39.64 21.10
C GLN A 299 -1.36 40.25 21.27
#